data_AF-A0A1X0QSG8-F1
#
_entry.id   AF-A0A1X0QSG8-F1
#
_cell.length_a   1.000
_cell.length_b   1.000
_cell.length_c   1.000
_cell.angle_alpha   90.00
_cell.angle_beta   90.00
_cell.angle_gamma   90.00
#
_symmetry.space_group_name_H-M   'P 1'
#
loop_
_entity.id
_entity.type
_entity.pdbx_description
1 polymer ?
#
loop_
_entity_poly.entity_id
_entity_poly.type
_entity_poly.pdbx_seq_one_letter_code
_entity_poly.pdbx_strand_id
1 'polypeptide(L)'
;MVEDMNDIQIIQTYLAENTQNGATDVIYPTNNEVWHVNQQVSVIFREANYEPDETVSIYFFNLTPVLAGGPLSQRIFTFTVPASAYTGPDNTATLVAVKRKNLYLQSVDSITLHV
;
A
#
# COMPACT_ATOMS: atom_id res chain seq x y z
N MET A 1 28.44 2.12 2.96
CA MET A 1 27.32 2.74 2.25
C MET A 1 26.75 1.66 1.36
N VAL A 2 25.70 0.98 1.82
CA VAL A 2 25.05 -0.08 1.05
C VAL A 2 24.04 0.63 0.18
N GLU A 3 24.30 0.59 -1.13
CA GLU A 3 23.56 1.33 -2.17
C GLU A 3 22.07 0.98 -2.13
N ASP A 4 21.28 2.04 -2.27
CA ASP A 4 19.83 2.05 -2.47
C ASP A 4 19.43 1.02 -3.53
N MET A 5 19.10 -0.20 -3.09
CA MET A 5 18.19 -1.03 -3.85
C MET A 5 16.86 -0.28 -3.83
N ASN A 6 16.63 0.48 -4.90
CA ASN A 6 15.52 1.41 -5.08
C ASN A 6 14.25 0.70 -4.59
N ASP A 7 13.55 1.25 -3.59
CA ASP A 7 12.36 0.64 -2.99
C ASP A 7 11.41 0.11 -4.08
N ILE A 8 11.30 0.83 -5.20
CA ILE A 8 10.53 0.45 -6.40
C ILE A 8 10.95 -0.93 -6.93
N GLN A 9 12.25 -1.21 -7.03
CA GLN A 9 12.80 -2.47 -7.51
C GLN A 9 12.55 -3.62 -6.51
N ILE A 10 12.57 -3.32 -5.21
CA ILE A 10 12.18 -4.28 -4.15
C ILE A 10 10.69 -4.61 -4.26
N ILE A 11 9.84 -3.60 -4.42
CA ILE A 11 8.38 -3.78 -4.56
C ILE A 11 8.06 -4.55 -5.86
N GLN A 12 8.71 -4.21 -6.97
CA GLN A 12 8.56 -4.91 -8.25
C GLN A 12 8.91 -6.39 -8.13
N THR A 13 10.04 -6.71 -7.48
CA THR A 13 10.47 -8.09 -7.23
C THR A 13 9.46 -8.81 -6.32
N TYR A 14 9.02 -8.16 -5.23
CA TYR A 14 8.07 -8.74 -4.29
C TYR A 14 6.69 -9.01 -4.93
N LEU A 15 6.16 -8.10 -5.75
CA LEU A 15 4.89 -8.30 -6.46
C LEU A 15 4.99 -9.39 -7.54
N ALA A 16 6.15 -9.53 -8.18
CA ALA A 16 6.41 -10.59 -9.16
C ALA A 16 6.54 -11.97 -8.50
N GLU A 17 7.11 -12.04 -7.28
CA GLU A 17 7.38 -13.29 -6.57
C GLU A 17 6.25 -13.73 -5.62
N ASN A 18 5.48 -12.80 -5.03
CA ASN A 18 4.48 -13.08 -3.99
C ASN A 18 3.03 -12.84 -4.45
N THR A 19 2.60 -13.51 -5.51
CA THR A 19 1.18 -13.47 -5.93
C THR A 19 0.24 -14.19 -4.95
N GLN A 20 0.76 -14.98 -4.01
CA GLN A 20 -0.02 -15.73 -3.00
C GLN A 20 0.88 -16.09 -1.81
N ASN A 21 0.53 -15.71 -0.58
CA ASN A 21 0.72 -16.45 0.70
C ASN A 21 0.94 -15.57 1.94
N GLY A 22 0.04 -14.64 2.19
CA GLY A 22 -0.19 -14.07 3.51
C GLY A 22 -1.63 -13.56 3.56
N ALA A 23 -2.35 -13.78 4.65
CA ALA A 23 -3.58 -13.04 4.87
C ALA A 23 -3.23 -11.55 4.84
N THR A 24 -3.77 -10.82 3.86
CA THR A 24 -3.55 -9.38 3.74
C THR A 24 -4.02 -8.73 5.03
N ASP A 25 -3.20 -7.88 5.64
CA ASP A 25 -3.61 -7.17 6.85
C ASP A 25 -4.62 -6.07 6.51
N VAL A 26 -4.63 -5.60 5.26
CA VAL A 26 -5.65 -4.71 4.73
C VAL A 26 -6.99 -5.44 4.61
N ILE A 27 -8.01 -4.91 5.30
CA ILE A 27 -9.40 -5.39 5.23
C ILE A 27 -10.30 -4.46 4.40
N TYR A 28 -9.85 -3.23 4.15
CA TYR A 28 -10.49 -2.29 3.23
C TYR A 28 -9.42 -1.36 2.63
N PRO A 29 -9.44 -1.05 1.32
CA PRO A 29 -10.39 -1.53 0.32
C PRO A 29 -10.22 -3.03 0.01
N THR A 30 -11.26 -3.65 -0.54
CA THR A 30 -11.17 -4.98 -1.14
C THR A 30 -10.80 -4.88 -2.62
N ASN A 31 -10.35 -5.97 -3.23
CA ASN A 31 -10.06 -6.00 -4.66
C ASN A 31 -11.28 -5.58 -5.49
N ASN A 32 -11.02 -4.79 -6.54
CA ASN A 32 -11.97 -4.19 -7.48
C ASN A 32 -12.93 -3.15 -6.85
N GLU A 33 -12.61 -2.63 -5.66
CA GLU A 33 -13.32 -1.46 -5.12
C GLU A 33 -13.16 -0.27 -6.07
N VAL A 34 -14.23 0.52 -6.20
CA VAL A 34 -14.26 1.72 -7.05
C VAL A 34 -14.02 2.96 -6.20
N TRP A 35 -12.96 3.70 -6.52
CA TRP A 35 -12.68 5.01 -5.97
C TRP A 35 -12.73 6.07 -7.07
N HIS A 36 -12.91 7.33 -6.67
CA HIS A 36 -12.91 8.45 -7.60
C HIS A 36 -11.85 9.46 -7.23
N VAL A 37 -11.27 10.14 -8.23
CA VAL A 37 -10.33 11.22 -7.96
C VAL A 37 -10.99 12.36 -7.16
N ASN A 38 -10.22 12.91 -6.23
CA ASN A 38 -10.65 13.86 -5.19
C ASN A 38 -11.59 13.28 -4.12
N GLN A 39 -11.92 11.98 -4.16
CA GLN A 39 -12.62 11.32 -3.06
C GLN A 39 -11.69 11.18 -1.86
N GLN A 40 -12.21 11.45 -0.66
CA GLN A 40 -11.55 11.07 0.58
C GLN A 40 -11.84 9.60 0.88
N VAL A 41 -10.79 8.81 1.04
CA VAL A 41 -10.87 7.35 1.24
C VAL A 41 -10.01 6.93 2.43
N SER A 42 -10.21 5.69 2.86
CA SER A 42 -9.50 5.09 3.99
C SER A 42 -8.92 3.74 3.59
N VAL A 43 -7.73 3.43 4.12
CA VAL A 43 -7.19 2.08 4.15
C VAL A 43 -7.25 1.59 5.59
N ILE A 44 -7.89 0.44 5.78
CA ILE A 44 -8.17 -0.13 7.10
C ILE A 44 -7.43 -1.44 7.23
N PHE A 45 -6.63 -1.56 8.29
CA PHE A 45 -5.95 -2.78 8.68
C PHE A 45 -6.74 -3.54 9.74
N ARG A 46 -6.67 -4.87 9.69
CA ARG A 46 -7.26 -5.76 10.69
C ARG A 46 -6.76 -5.42 12.09
N GLU A 47 -7.52 -5.83 13.08
CA GLU A 47 -7.08 -5.75 14.47
C GLU A 47 -5.99 -6.80 14.73
N ALA A 48 -4.86 -6.35 15.25
CA ALA A 48 -3.74 -7.18 15.66
C ALA A 48 -2.91 -6.44 16.72
N ASN A 49 -2.01 -7.18 17.38
CA ASN A 49 -1.04 -6.61 18.31
C ASN A 49 0.16 -6.07 17.52
N TYR A 50 -0.03 -4.94 16.82
CA TYR A 50 1.06 -4.27 16.12
C TYR A 50 2.08 -3.70 17.11
N GLU A 51 3.35 -3.95 16.87
CA GLU A 51 4.43 -3.43 17.70
C GLU A 51 4.64 -1.92 17.48
N PRO A 52 5.18 -1.18 18.48
CA PRO A 52 5.35 0.27 18.38
C PRO A 52 6.29 0.74 17.25
N ASP A 53 7.17 -0.14 16.78
CA ASP A 53 8.15 0.10 15.70
C ASP A 53 7.64 -0.35 14.32
N GLU A 54 6.42 -0.90 14.24
CA GLU A 54 5.78 -1.24 12.99
C GLU A 54 5.12 -0.02 12.35
N THR A 55 5.46 0.21 11.09
CA THR A 55 4.99 1.33 10.29
C THR A 55 4.46 0.86 8.96
N VAL A 56 3.62 1.67 8.34
CA VAL A 56 3.13 1.44 6.98
C VAL A 56 3.31 2.66 6.12
N SER A 57 3.57 2.45 4.84
CA SER A 57 3.55 3.47 3.79
C SER A 57 2.61 3.01 2.69
N ILE A 58 1.64 3.86 2.34
CA ILE A 58 0.59 3.56 1.36
C ILE A 58 0.81 4.44 0.13
N TYR A 59 0.80 3.83 -1.06
CA TYR A 59 0.92 4.54 -2.34
C TYR A 59 0.33 3.69 -3.47
N PHE A 60 0.05 4.32 -4.60
CA PHE A 60 -0.26 3.60 -5.83
C PHE A 60 1.04 3.11 -6.48
N PHE A 61 1.07 1.84 -6.88
CA PHE A 61 2.23 1.22 -7.54
C PHE A 61 2.64 2.03 -8.78
N ASN A 62 3.95 2.12 -9.03
CA ASN A 62 4.57 2.97 -10.07
C ASN A 62 4.30 4.48 -9.94
N LEU A 63 3.69 4.95 -8.83
CA LEU A 63 3.56 6.37 -8.52
C LEU A 63 4.35 6.75 -7.28
N THR A 64 4.89 7.96 -7.31
CA THR A 64 5.41 8.70 -6.15
C THR A 64 4.59 9.98 -6.08
N PRO A 65 3.83 10.24 -5.00
CA PRO A 65 4.30 10.13 -3.61
C PRO A 65 3.53 9.11 -2.72
N VAL A 66 4.05 8.91 -1.51
CA VAL A 66 3.32 8.28 -0.39
C VAL A 66 2.04 9.09 -0.11
N LEU A 67 0.90 8.41 -0.11
CA LEU A 67 -0.44 8.98 0.09
C LEU A 67 -0.76 9.15 1.56
N ALA A 68 -0.41 8.13 2.35
CA ALA A 68 -0.55 8.10 3.80
C ALA A 68 0.48 7.13 4.39
N GLY A 69 0.79 7.29 5.67
CA GLY A 69 1.68 6.39 6.37
C GLY A 69 1.91 6.81 7.81
N GLY A 70 2.46 5.91 8.61
CA GLY A 70 2.65 6.12 10.03
C GLY A 70 2.68 4.80 10.82
N PRO A 71 2.54 4.86 12.15
CA PRO A 71 2.51 3.68 13.01
C PRO A 71 1.32 2.77 12.66
N LEU A 72 1.59 1.49 12.39
CA LEU A 72 0.57 0.53 11.95
C LEU A 72 -0.52 0.31 13.02
N SER A 73 -0.20 0.58 14.29
CA SER A 73 -1.15 0.60 15.41
C SER A 73 -2.31 1.59 15.25
N GLN A 74 -2.18 2.62 14.39
CA GLN A 74 -3.29 3.53 14.05
C GLN A 74 -4.39 2.84 13.24
N ARG A 75 -4.05 1.79 12.48
CA ARG A 75 -4.93 0.93 11.67
C ARG A 75 -5.72 1.59 10.55
N ILE A 76 -6.06 2.87 10.65
CA ILE A 76 -6.89 3.59 9.70
C ILE A 76 -6.07 4.77 9.16
N PHE A 77 -5.84 4.75 7.86
CA PHE A 77 -5.08 5.78 7.17
C PHE A 77 -5.94 6.40 6.09
N THR A 78 -6.16 7.71 6.18
CA THR A 78 -7.03 8.43 5.26
C THR A 78 -6.22 9.34 4.34
N PHE A 79 -6.66 9.45 3.09
CA PHE A 79 -6.08 10.36 2.11
C PHE A 79 -7.10 10.72 1.03
N THR A 80 -6.78 11.73 0.23
CA THR A 80 -7.55 12.11 -0.96
C THR A 80 -6.94 11.43 -2.18
N VAL A 81 -7.77 10.75 -2.97
CA VAL A 81 -7.31 10.05 -4.20
C VAL A 81 -6.76 11.09 -5.19
N PRO A 82 -5.47 11.06 -5.54
CA PRO A 82 -4.86 12.04 -6.43
C PRO A 82 -5.23 11.78 -7.89
N ALA A 83 -5.21 12.83 -8.71
CA ALA A 83 -5.40 12.73 -10.15
C ALA A 83 -4.37 11.81 -10.85
N SER A 84 -3.22 11.56 -10.22
CA SER A 84 -2.21 10.66 -10.75
C SER A 84 -2.54 9.17 -10.55
N ALA A 85 -3.51 8.82 -9.70
CA ALA A 85 -3.86 7.43 -9.38
C ALA A 85 -4.24 6.58 -10.62
N TYR A 86 -4.71 7.24 -11.68
CA TYR A 86 -4.98 6.64 -12.99
C TYR A 86 -3.71 6.12 -13.65
N THR A 87 -3.53 4.80 -13.69
CA THR A 87 -2.25 4.20 -14.11
C THR A 87 -2.33 3.13 -15.20
N GLY A 88 -3.53 2.76 -15.68
CA GLY A 88 -3.62 1.71 -16.69
C GLY A 88 -4.81 1.80 -17.65
N PRO A 89 -4.78 1.00 -18.75
CA PRO A 89 -5.98 0.66 -19.50
C PRO A 89 -7.01 0.01 -18.55
N ASP A 90 -8.29 0.19 -18.85
CA ASP A 90 -9.42 -0.30 -18.06
C ASP A 90 -9.67 0.40 -16.71
N ASN A 91 -9.11 1.60 -16.50
CA ASN A 91 -9.34 2.43 -15.31
C ASN A 91 -8.97 1.70 -14.00
N THR A 92 -7.84 0.98 -14.00
CA THR A 92 -7.36 0.25 -12.82
C THR A 92 -6.12 0.91 -12.21
N ALA A 93 -5.95 0.71 -10.90
CA ALA A 93 -4.77 1.11 -10.16
C ALA A 93 -4.42 0.04 -9.10
N THR A 94 -3.14 -0.18 -8.85
CA THR A 94 -2.69 -1.07 -7.77
C THR A 94 -2.32 -0.22 -6.56
N LEU A 95 -3.06 -0.35 -5.47
CA LEU A 95 -2.70 0.22 -4.18
C LEU A 95 -1.73 -0.72 -3.46
N VAL A 96 -0.68 -0.17 -2.90
CA VAL A 96 0.36 -0.91 -2.18
C VAL A 96 0.49 -0.36 -0.77
N ALA A 97 0.49 -1.26 0.21
CA ALA A 97 0.80 -0.97 1.60
C ALA A 97 2.08 -1.69 2.01
N VAL A 98 3.16 -0.94 2.17
CA VAL A 98 4.46 -1.46 2.58
C VAL A 98 4.58 -1.39 4.09
N LYS A 99 4.63 -2.55 4.75
CA LYS A 99 4.82 -2.66 6.19
C LYS A 99 6.30 -2.82 6.50
N ARG A 100 6.79 -2.02 7.45
CA ARG A 100 8.19 -2.04 7.90
C ARG A 100 8.26 -2.14 9.41
N LYS A 101 9.27 -2.85 9.92
CA LYS A 101 9.62 -2.92 11.33
C LYS A 101 11.07 -2.50 11.50
N ASN A 102 11.34 -1.51 12.33
CA ASN A 102 12.68 -0.90 12.45
C ASN A 102 13.29 -0.52 11.08
N LEU A 103 12.48 0.05 10.19
CA LEU A 103 12.84 0.42 8.79
C LEU A 103 13.09 -0.76 7.83
N TYR A 104 13.11 -2.01 8.30
CA TYR A 104 13.23 -3.19 7.46
C TYR A 104 11.88 -3.61 6.89
N LEU A 105 11.85 -3.94 5.60
CA LEU A 105 10.66 -4.49 4.94
C LEU A 105 10.21 -5.77 5.65
N GLN A 106 8.94 -5.81 6.06
CA GLN A 106 8.31 -7.00 6.63
C GLN A 106 7.44 -7.69 5.59
N SER A 107 6.53 -6.93 4.99
CA SER A 107 5.60 -7.45 3.99
C SER A 107 5.00 -6.31 3.18
N VAL A 108 4.41 -6.69 2.05
CA VAL A 108 3.70 -5.78 1.16
C VAL A 108 2.31 -6.37 0.91
N ASP A 109 1.28 -5.59 1.20
CA ASP A 109 -0.08 -5.90 0.77
C ASP A 109 -0.38 -5.12 -0.52
N SER A 110 -1.05 -5.76 -1.48
CA SER A 110 -1.43 -5.16 -2.76
C SER A 110 -2.90 -5.38 -3.05
N ILE A 111 -3.60 -4.30 -3.43
CA ILE A 111 -5.02 -4.31 -3.75
C ILE A 111 -5.21 -3.70 -5.13
N THR A 112 -5.93 -4.39 -6.01
CA THR A 112 -6.34 -3.81 -7.30
C THR A 112 -7.62 -3.01 -7.11
N LEU A 113 -7.66 -1.80 -7.62
CA LEU A 113 -8.78 -0.87 -7.54
C LEU A 113 -9.21 -0.44 -8.93
N HIS A 114 -10.46 0.00 -9.04
CA HIS A 114 -10.93 0.82 -10.14
C HIS A 114 -10.91 2.29 -9.70
N VAL A 115 -10.30 3.17 -10.49
CA VAL A 115 -10.16 4.60 -10.18
C VAL A 115 -10.69 5.42 -11.34
#